data_AF-A0A7V4H1I4-F1
#
_entry.id   AF-A0A7V4H1I4-F1
#
_cell.length_a   1.000
_cell.length_b   1.000
_cell.length_c   1.000
_cell.angle_alpha   90.00
_cell.angle_beta   90.00
_cell.angle_gamma   90.00
#
_symmetry.space_group_name_H-M   'P 1'
#
loop_
_entity.id
_entity.type
_entity.pdbx_description
1 polymer ?
#
loop_
_entity_poly.entity_id
_entity_poly.type
_entity_poly.pdbx_seq_one_letter_code
_entity_poly.pdbx_strand_id
1 'polypeptide(L)' 'SRETFARGALRAARWVVGRPPGLYDMQDVLGLK' A
#
# COMPACT_ATOMS: atom_id res chain seq x y z
N SER A 1 2.51 17.80 7.48
CA SER A 1 3.02 16.87 8.52
C SER A 1 3.37 15.53 7.88
N ARG A 2 4.13 14.64 8.55
CA ARG A 2 4.44 13.28 8.04
C ARG A 2 3.29 12.27 8.20
N GLU A 3 2.16 12.72 8.74
CA GLU A 3 0.98 11.91 9.05
C GLU A 3 0.36 11.23 7.81
N THR A 4 0.40 11.90 6.66
CA THR A 4 -0.10 11.33 5.40
C THR A 4 0.68 10.07 5.00
N PHE A 5 1.98 10.00 5.26
CA PHE A 5 2.78 8.80 5.00
C PHE A 5 2.38 7.64 5.92
N ALA A 6 2.10 7.91 7.20
CA ALA A 6 1.65 6.90 8.15
C ALA A 6 0.30 6.30 7.74
N ARG A 7 -0.65 7.13 7.31
CA ARG A 7 -1.93 6.67 6.74
C ARG A 7 -1.72 5.79 5.50
N GLY A 8 -0.81 6.19 4.60
CA GLY A 8 -0.46 5.40 3.42
C GLY A 8 0.10 4.03 3.76
N ALA A 9 1.01 3.97 4.73
CA ALA A 9 1.59 2.71 5.21
C ALA A 9 0.54 1.76 5.80
N LEU A 10 -0.39 2.27 6.61
CA LEU A 10 -1.50 1.47 7.15
C LEU A 10 -2.42 0.92 6.05
N ARG A 11 -2.66 1.70 4.99
CA ARG A 11 -3.42 1.25 3.81
C ARG A 11 -2.68 0.13 3.08
N ALA A 12 -1.39 0.29 2.82
CA ALA A 12 -0.57 -0.74 2.16
C ALA A 12 -0.51 -2.05 2.96
N ALA A 13 -0.35 -1.95 4.29
CA ALA A 13 -0.33 -3.10 5.19
C ALA A 13 -1.64 -3.90 5.16
N ARG A 14 -2.80 -3.23 5.12
CA ARG A 14 -4.09 -3.89 4.97
C ARG A 14 -4.28 -4.50 3.57
N TRP A 15 -3.81 -3.81 2.55
CA TRP A 15 -3.95 -4.21 1.16
C TRP A 15 -3.11 -5.46 0.81
N VAL A 16 -1.92 -5.64 1.40
CA VAL A 16 -1.02 -6.76 1.01
C VAL A 16 -1.48 -8.13 1.53
N VAL A 17 -2.40 -8.19 2.49
CA VAL A 17 -2.90 -9.45 3.08
C VAL A 17 -3.48 -10.37 1.99
N GLY A 18 -2.95 -11.60 1.89
CA GLY A 18 -3.42 -12.61 0.94
C GLY A 18 -2.91 -12.45 -0.50
N ARG A 19 -2.05 -11.46 -0.78
CA ARG A 19 -1.41 -11.31 -2.08
C ARG A 19 -0.25 -12.29 -2.27
N PRO A 20 0.01 -12.74 -3.51
CA PRO A 20 1.20 -13.53 -3.79
C PRO A 20 2.49 -12.74 -3.49
N PRO A 21 3.63 -13.42 -3.28
CA PRO A 21 4.91 -12.75 -3.15
C PRO A 21 5.23 -11.91 -4.39
N GLY A 22 5.62 -10.67 -4.19
CA GLY A 22 5.94 -9.74 -5.27
C GLY A 22 6.38 -8.38 -4.74
N LEU A 23 6.97 -7.56 -5.62
CA LEU A 23 7.29 -6.17 -5.33
C LEU A 23 6.11 -5.30 -5.78
N TYR A 24 5.49 -4.61 -4.82
CA TYR A 24 4.35 -3.74 -5.05
C TYR A 24 4.71 -2.30 -4.67
N ASP A 25 4.11 -1.35 -5.39
CA ASP A 25 4.20 0.07 -5.09
C ASP A 25 2.82 0.66 -4.69
N MET A 26 2.79 1.97 -4.42
CA MET A 26 1.54 2.63 -4.06
C MET A 26 0.55 2.76 -5.22
N GLN A 27 0.98 2.65 -6.48
CA GLN A 27 0.05 2.63 -7.62
C GLN A 27 -0.75 1.33 -7.61
N ASP A 28 -0.14 0.20 -7.24
CA ASP A 28 -0.83 -1.07 -7.03
C ASP A 28 -1.82 -0.97 -5.86
N VAL A 29 -1.37 -0.37 -4.74
CA VAL A 29 -2.20 -0.15 -3.53
C VAL A 29 -3.43 0.72 -3.81
N LEU A 30 -3.30 1.67 -4.73
CA LEU A 30 -4.33 2.62 -5.09
C LEU A 30 -5.16 2.20 -6.31
N GLY A 31 -4.77 1.15 -7.04
CA GLY A 31 -5.46 0.71 -8.26
C GLY A 31 -5.33 1.68 -9.43
N LEU A 32 -4.12 2.24 -9.60
CA LEU A 32 -3.82 3.26 -10.62
C LEU A 32 -3.01 2.72 -11.81
N LYS A 33 -2.79 1.41 -11.87
CA LYS A 33 -2.22 0.69 -13.01
C LYS A 33 -3.30 -0.07 -13.75
#